data_AF-N6YF03-F1
#
_entry.id   AF-N6YF03-F1
#
_cell.length_a   1.000
_cell.length_b   1.000
_cell.length_c   1.000
_cell.angle_alpha   90.00
_cell.angle_beta   90.00
_cell.angle_gamma   90.00
#
_symmetry.space_group_name_H-M   'P 1'
#
loop_
_entity.id
_entity.type
_entity.pdbx_description
1 polymer ?
#
loop_
_entity_poly.entity_id
_entity_poly.type
_entity_poly.pdbx_seq_one_letter_code
_entity_poly.pdbx_strand_id
1 'polypeptide(L)'
;MIRNIVAYPLPHGWPHLAHETAELLSRRTFQRCGPLDTAHAGFVPPRDDAALCEAIAGRYLFCHQHEEKLLPASVVNEYVEAKRDEIEQHQGYKLGRKQIKEIKEQVIAELLPLAFTKKRRALAWINKERGWLIVEATSAKRAEDVLEDMRRAIDTLPVAQLHTEVNPARAMLRWLADQEAPERFSIDSDCELVSVAEDEGVVRYSNWDLSGEDVQYQLTIGRSPTLLGLTFNDRVSFIVTNRLELKRILLLDIVTAGQDEADDAIAKFDADFTLAAAEIEGALEALVGELGGLARKDAPDLVDQANPAIDNVLAAGTVTFTGVDGEALGIGNDLDPLYHDAKRVVLEQGRPSISLVQRHLRIGYNRAARLIEQMEADGLVSAMRADGTREVLAA
;
A
#
# COMPACT_ATOMS: atom_id res chain seq x y z
N MET A 1 -3.08 10.92 8.69
CA MET A 1 -3.21 9.46 8.87
C MET A 1 -2.39 8.79 7.78
N ILE A 2 -1.43 7.96 8.17
CA ILE A 2 -0.49 7.30 7.27
C ILE A 2 -1.22 6.18 6.53
N ARG A 3 -1.26 6.24 5.19
CA ARG A 3 -2.06 5.28 4.39
C ARG A 3 -1.24 4.29 3.56
N ASN A 4 -0.03 4.67 3.17
CA ASN A 4 0.83 3.84 2.34
C ASN A 4 2.27 4.08 2.78
N ILE A 5 3.05 3.02 2.91
CA ILE A 5 4.44 3.13 3.28
C ILE A 5 5.35 2.34 2.35
N VAL A 6 6.57 2.87 2.21
CA VAL A 6 7.73 2.16 1.70
C VAL A 6 8.78 2.20 2.81
N ALA A 7 9.25 1.03 3.22
CA ALA A 7 10.21 0.88 4.30
C ALA A 7 11.61 0.55 3.76
N TYR A 8 12.62 1.08 4.43
CA TYR A 8 14.02 0.88 4.11
C TYR A 8 14.76 0.47 5.38
N PRO A 9 15.44 -0.69 5.40
CA PRO A 9 16.26 -1.08 6.53
C PRO A 9 17.45 -0.13 6.71
N LEU A 10 17.77 0.16 7.96
CA LEU A 10 18.92 0.96 8.37
C LEU A 10 19.88 0.11 9.21
N PRO A 11 21.21 0.25 9.04
CA PRO A 11 22.18 -0.37 9.92
C PRO A 11 22.00 0.07 11.37
N HIS A 12 22.11 -0.87 12.30
CA HIS A 12 22.16 -0.55 13.73
C HIS A 12 23.31 0.41 14.03
N GLY A 13 23.03 1.45 14.83
CA GLY A 13 24.05 2.40 15.29
C GLY A 13 24.45 3.47 14.28
N TRP A 14 23.70 3.67 13.20
CA TRP A 14 23.96 4.77 12.27
C TRP A 14 23.80 6.15 12.97
N PRO A 15 24.87 6.97 13.08
CA PRO A 15 24.95 8.06 14.07
C PRO A 15 24.26 9.37 13.65
N HIS A 16 24.01 9.57 12.37
CA HIS A 16 23.65 10.89 11.81
C HIS A 16 22.19 11.32 12.01
N LEU A 17 21.34 10.47 12.60
CA LEU A 17 19.90 10.70 12.62
C LEU A 17 19.28 10.99 13.99
N ALA A 18 20.10 11.34 14.97
CA ALA A 18 19.57 11.76 16.27
C ALA A 18 19.31 13.28 16.31
N HIS A 19 20.23 14.05 16.87
CA HIS A 19 20.02 15.47 17.14
C HIS A 19 20.28 16.37 15.91
N GLU A 20 21.14 15.93 14.99
CA GLU A 20 21.60 16.74 13.85
C GLU A 20 20.68 16.63 12.63
N THR A 21 19.67 15.75 12.66
CA THR A 21 18.78 15.49 11.51
C THR A 21 18.16 16.77 10.97
N ALA A 22 17.62 17.62 11.85
CA ALA A 22 17.00 18.89 11.42
C ALA A 22 18.03 19.81 10.72
N GLU A 23 19.27 19.85 11.20
CA GLU A 23 20.34 20.65 10.61
C GLU A 23 20.78 20.08 9.25
N LEU A 24 20.95 18.76 9.13
CA LEU A 24 21.29 18.11 7.87
C LEU A 24 20.19 18.33 6.82
N LEU A 25 18.93 18.11 7.18
CA LEU A 25 17.78 18.33 6.29
C LEU A 25 17.66 19.81 5.86
N SER A 26 18.14 20.75 6.66
CA SER A 26 18.13 22.18 6.29
C SER A 26 18.95 22.51 5.04
N ARG A 27 19.90 21.63 4.66
CA ARG A 27 20.67 21.76 3.40
C ARG A 27 19.80 21.59 2.15
N ARG A 28 18.61 21.03 2.28
CA ARG A 28 17.67 20.73 1.18
C ARG A 28 16.25 21.17 1.52
N THR A 29 16.07 22.36 2.11
CA THR A 29 14.73 22.92 2.38
C THR A 29 13.94 23.13 1.09
N PHE A 30 12.64 22.89 1.17
CA PHE A 30 11.73 23.15 0.06
C PHE A 30 11.74 24.61 -0.38
N GLN A 31 11.76 24.82 -1.69
CA GLN A 31 11.54 26.10 -2.34
C GLN A 31 10.34 26.00 -3.28
N ARG A 32 9.62 27.12 -3.43
CA ARG A 32 8.48 27.20 -4.36
C ARG A 32 8.98 27.12 -5.80
N CYS A 33 8.17 26.53 -6.68
CA CYS A 33 8.43 26.58 -8.11
C CYS A 33 8.48 28.03 -8.62
N GLY A 34 9.56 28.39 -9.29
CA GLY A 34 9.68 29.61 -10.08
C GLY A 34 8.87 29.56 -11.38
N PRO A 35 8.89 30.64 -12.17
CA PRO A 35 8.06 30.75 -13.38
C PRO A 35 8.35 29.66 -14.42
N LEU A 36 9.62 29.27 -14.58
CA LEU A 36 10.08 28.31 -15.59
C LEU A 36 10.42 26.92 -15.02
N ASP A 37 10.17 26.69 -13.73
CA ASP A 37 10.42 25.38 -13.12
C ASP A 37 9.24 24.44 -13.39
N THR A 38 9.54 23.20 -13.75
CA THR A 38 8.51 22.16 -13.93
C THR A 38 8.12 21.53 -12.60
N ALA A 39 9.06 21.41 -11.67
CA ALA A 39 8.83 20.94 -10.31
C ALA A 39 9.95 21.40 -9.37
N HIS A 40 9.64 21.45 -8.08
CA HIS A 40 10.58 21.61 -6.99
C HIS A 40 10.24 20.68 -5.83
N ALA A 41 11.26 20.24 -5.11
CA ALA A 41 11.10 19.40 -3.93
C ALA A 41 12.09 19.78 -2.83
N GLY A 42 11.75 19.44 -1.59
CA GLY A 42 12.64 19.58 -0.45
C GLY A 42 11.93 19.40 0.89
N PHE A 43 12.69 19.54 1.98
CA PHE A 43 12.20 19.33 3.33
C PHE A 43 11.40 20.52 3.86
N VAL A 44 10.33 20.21 4.58
CA VAL A 44 9.46 21.17 5.29
C VAL A 44 9.17 20.62 6.69
N PRO A 45 8.78 21.48 7.65
CA PRO A 45 8.28 21.00 8.93
C PRO A 45 7.12 20.01 8.78
N PRO A 46 7.02 18.96 9.62
CA PRO A 46 5.89 18.03 9.62
C PRO A 46 4.57 18.70 10.07
N ARG A 47 4.63 19.73 10.92
CA ARG A 47 3.52 20.65 11.23
C ARG A 47 4.00 22.10 11.17
N ASP A 48 3.08 23.06 11.11
CA ASP A 48 3.40 24.47 10.85
C ASP A 48 4.35 25.09 11.90
N ASP A 49 4.24 24.70 13.17
CA ASP A 49 5.09 25.21 14.26
C ASP A 49 6.23 24.25 14.68
N ALA A 50 6.57 23.26 13.84
CA ALA A 50 7.66 22.32 14.10
C ALA A 50 9.00 22.77 13.51
N ALA A 51 10.09 22.19 14.04
CA ALA A 51 11.36 22.13 13.33
C ALA A 51 11.25 21.23 12.07
N LEU A 52 12.27 21.24 11.22
CA LEU A 52 12.33 20.33 10.04
C LEU A 52 12.29 18.85 10.42
N CYS A 53 12.68 18.52 11.66
CA CYS A 53 12.58 17.19 12.23
C CYS A 53 12.20 17.27 13.71
N GLU A 54 11.24 16.46 14.14
CA GLU A 54 10.81 16.34 15.54
C GLU A 54 11.08 14.93 16.07
N ALA A 55 11.52 14.85 17.34
CA ALA A 55 11.71 13.59 18.04
C ALA A 55 10.44 13.25 18.83
N ILE A 56 9.71 12.21 18.41
CA ILE A 56 8.46 11.77 19.03
C ILE A 56 8.57 10.30 19.38
N ALA A 57 8.49 9.97 20.68
CA ALA A 57 8.51 8.59 21.20
C ALA A 57 9.60 7.69 20.57
N GLY A 58 10.84 8.18 20.52
CA GLY A 58 11.99 7.44 19.97
C GLY A 58 12.14 7.46 18.45
N ARG A 59 11.25 8.18 17.74
CA ARG A 59 11.25 8.33 16.28
C ARG A 59 11.61 9.75 15.87
N TYR A 60 12.32 9.89 14.75
CA TYR A 60 12.65 11.19 14.17
C TYR A 60 11.76 11.41 12.96
N LEU A 61 10.69 12.19 13.14
CA LEU A 61 9.69 12.51 12.13
C LEU A 61 10.08 13.76 11.35
N PHE A 62 9.94 13.73 10.04
CA PHE A 62 10.18 14.85 9.14
C PHE A 62 9.23 14.79 7.95
N CYS A 63 9.21 15.84 7.12
CA CYS A 63 8.34 15.90 5.96
C CYS A 63 9.09 16.40 4.72
N HIS A 64 8.79 15.76 3.59
CA HIS A 64 9.21 16.18 2.27
C HIS A 64 8.02 16.71 1.48
N GLN A 65 8.20 17.84 0.80
CA GLN A 65 7.18 18.43 -0.06
C GLN A 65 7.67 18.46 -1.49
N HIS A 66 6.81 18.05 -2.42
CA HIS A 66 7.01 18.18 -3.86
C HIS A 66 5.92 19.07 -4.44
N GLU A 67 6.31 20.10 -5.16
CA GLU A 67 5.46 21.01 -5.93
C GLU A 67 5.74 20.79 -7.42
N GLU A 68 4.70 20.53 -8.20
CA GLU A 68 4.80 20.35 -9.65
C GLU A 68 3.87 21.32 -10.37
N LYS A 69 4.30 21.83 -11.52
CA LYS A 69 3.44 22.61 -12.40
C LYS A 69 2.56 21.68 -13.24
N LEU A 70 1.26 21.92 -13.19
CA LEU A 70 0.26 21.19 -13.95
C LEU A 70 0.24 21.71 -15.39
N LEU A 71 1.08 21.11 -16.23
CA LEU A 71 1.10 21.38 -17.66
C LEU A 71 0.84 20.07 -18.43
N PRO A 72 -0.43 19.67 -18.61
CA PRO A 72 -0.77 18.44 -19.32
C PRO A 72 -0.27 18.44 -20.77
N ALA A 73 0.21 17.29 -21.23
CA ALA A 73 0.72 17.14 -22.59
C ALA A 73 -0.35 17.43 -23.66
N SER A 74 -1.62 17.18 -23.37
CA SER A 74 -2.75 17.51 -24.26
C SER A 74 -2.83 19.01 -24.53
N VAL A 75 -2.75 19.83 -23.49
CA VAL A 75 -2.77 21.30 -23.61
C VAL A 75 -1.56 21.78 -24.39
N VAL A 76 -0.36 21.27 -24.10
CA VAL A 76 0.84 21.64 -24.87
C VAL A 76 0.69 21.29 -26.34
N ASN A 77 0.19 20.09 -26.65
CA ASN A 77 0.04 19.63 -28.03
C ASN A 77 -0.99 20.47 -28.80
N GLU A 78 -2.10 20.88 -28.16
CA GLU A 78 -3.10 21.78 -28.76
C GLU A 78 -2.50 23.13 -29.17
N TYR A 79 -1.71 23.75 -28.29
CA TYR A 79 -1.03 25.03 -28.61
C TYR A 79 0.06 24.86 -29.67
N VAL A 80 0.78 23.73 -29.66
CA VAL A 80 1.76 23.41 -30.71
C VAL A 80 1.08 23.22 -32.06
N GLU A 81 -0.07 22.56 -32.09
CA GLU A 81 -0.86 22.36 -33.30
C GLU A 81 -1.40 23.69 -33.85
N ALA A 82 -1.94 24.55 -32.99
CA ALA A 82 -2.39 25.88 -33.39
C ALA A 82 -1.25 26.72 -33.99
N LYS A 83 -0.07 26.76 -33.34
CA LYS A 83 1.11 27.47 -33.87
C LYS A 83 1.65 26.83 -35.15
N ARG A 84 1.63 25.49 -35.25
CA ARG A 84 2.03 24.77 -36.46
C ARG A 84 1.16 25.21 -37.64
N ASP A 85 -0.16 25.16 -37.46
CA ASP A 85 -1.12 25.47 -38.52
C ASP A 85 -1.01 26.92 -38.98
N GLU A 86 -0.80 27.87 -38.05
CA GLU A 86 -0.54 29.28 -38.37
C GLU A 86 0.71 29.46 -39.25
N ILE A 87 1.83 28.81 -38.88
CA ILE A 87 3.09 28.90 -39.62
C ILE A 87 3.01 28.20 -40.99
N GLU A 88 2.37 27.03 -41.06
CA GLU A 88 2.20 26.28 -42.31
C GLU A 88 1.32 27.05 -43.31
N GLN A 89 0.26 27.73 -42.84
CA GLN A 89 -0.57 28.61 -43.67
C GLN A 89 0.22 29.80 -44.21
N HIS A 90 1.09 30.41 -43.39
CA HIS A 90 1.90 31.55 -43.80
C HIS A 90 3.04 31.17 -44.76
N GLN A 91 3.69 30.01 -44.58
CA GLN A 91 4.85 29.60 -45.38
C GLN A 91 4.50 28.72 -46.58
N GLY A 92 3.33 28.08 -46.58
CA GLY A 92 2.83 27.24 -47.67
C GLY A 92 3.43 25.84 -47.75
N TYR A 93 4.16 25.39 -46.71
CA TYR A 93 4.71 24.03 -46.62
C TYR A 93 4.65 23.50 -45.18
N LYS A 94 4.73 22.17 -45.04
CA LYS A 94 4.65 21.48 -43.73
C LYS A 94 5.93 21.61 -42.92
N LEU A 95 5.79 21.77 -41.61
CA LEU A 95 6.92 21.91 -40.69
C LEU A 95 7.64 20.59 -40.44
N GLY A 96 8.97 20.65 -40.41
CA GLY A 96 9.82 19.51 -40.09
C GLY A 96 9.85 19.20 -38.59
N ARG A 97 10.28 17.98 -38.23
CA ARG A 97 10.36 17.51 -36.82
C ARG A 97 11.15 18.45 -35.91
N LYS A 98 12.25 19.03 -36.41
CA LYS A 98 13.09 19.96 -35.65
C LYS A 98 12.33 21.24 -35.29
N GLN A 99 11.62 21.82 -36.26
CA GLN A 99 10.82 23.04 -36.05
C GLN A 99 9.67 22.78 -35.08
N ILE A 100 8.99 21.64 -35.19
CA ILE A 100 7.91 21.26 -34.26
C ILE A 100 8.46 21.13 -32.82
N LYS A 101 9.66 20.58 -32.65
CA LYS A 101 10.31 20.49 -31.33
C LYS A 101 10.60 21.88 -30.76
N GLU A 102 11.15 22.79 -31.56
CA GLU A 102 11.43 24.18 -31.16
C GLU A 102 10.14 24.93 -30.77
N ILE A 103 9.07 24.78 -31.57
CA ILE A 103 7.74 25.33 -31.25
C ILE A 103 7.23 24.76 -29.92
N LYS A 104 7.38 23.45 -29.71
CA LYS A 104 6.97 22.80 -28.45
C LYS A 104 7.73 23.35 -27.24
N GLU A 105 9.05 23.51 -27.35
CA GLU A 105 9.86 24.10 -26.27
C GLU A 105 9.43 25.55 -25.98
N GLN A 106 9.13 26.34 -27.01
CA GLN A 106 8.61 27.70 -26.86
C GLN A 106 7.23 27.73 -26.21
N VAL A 107 6.29 26.89 -26.66
CA VAL A 107 4.96 26.75 -26.05
C VAL A 107 5.06 26.37 -24.59
N ILE A 108 5.94 25.43 -24.23
CA ILE A 108 6.17 25.07 -22.82
C ILE A 108 6.66 26.29 -22.04
N ALA A 109 7.66 27.03 -22.54
CA ALA A 109 8.19 28.20 -21.85
C ALA A 109 7.14 29.33 -21.66
N GLU A 110 6.19 29.46 -22.59
CA GLU A 110 5.08 30.43 -22.51
C GLU A 110 3.98 29.99 -21.54
N LEU A 111 3.65 28.69 -21.51
CA LEU A 111 2.56 28.17 -20.68
C LEU A 111 2.99 27.89 -19.23
N LEU A 112 4.27 27.58 -19.00
CA LEU A 112 4.76 27.18 -17.68
C LEU A 112 4.56 28.26 -16.60
N PRO A 113 4.76 29.57 -16.85
CA PRO A 113 4.43 30.62 -15.89
C PRO A 113 2.94 30.69 -15.51
N LEU A 114 2.05 30.26 -16.40
CA LEU A 114 0.59 30.28 -16.20
C LEU A 114 0.05 28.99 -15.57
N ALA A 115 0.86 27.93 -15.56
CA ALA A 115 0.44 26.63 -15.03
C ALA A 115 0.22 26.69 -13.51
N PHE A 116 -0.93 26.18 -13.06
CA PHE A 116 -1.21 25.97 -11.64
C PHE A 116 -0.21 24.98 -11.05
N THR A 117 0.07 25.10 -9.75
CA THR A 117 0.88 24.11 -9.04
C THR A 117 0.01 23.11 -8.29
N LYS A 118 0.49 21.87 -8.22
CA LYS A 118 -0.01 20.85 -7.32
C LYS A 118 1.08 20.50 -6.32
N LYS A 119 0.70 20.39 -5.06
CA LYS A 119 1.60 19.97 -3.99
C LYS A 119 1.23 18.59 -3.48
N ARG A 120 2.25 17.85 -3.09
CA ARG A 120 2.13 16.64 -2.29
C ARG A 120 3.14 16.70 -1.15
N ARG A 121 2.75 16.16 0.00
CA ARG A 121 3.62 15.98 1.16
C ARG A 121 3.81 14.49 1.39
N ALA A 122 4.99 14.09 1.82
CA ALA A 122 5.32 12.77 2.29
C ALA A 122 5.91 12.91 3.70
N LEU A 123 5.22 12.34 4.70
CA LEU A 123 5.83 12.16 6.01
C LEU A 123 6.86 11.03 5.91
N ALA A 124 7.95 11.16 6.64
CA ALA A 124 8.93 10.10 6.77
C ALA A 124 9.47 10.11 8.19
N TRP A 125 9.77 8.94 8.71
CA TRP A 125 10.35 8.84 10.04
C TRP A 125 11.42 7.77 10.12
N ILE A 126 12.34 8.00 11.04
CA ILE A 126 13.41 7.08 11.37
C ILE A 126 13.15 6.51 12.75
N ASN A 127 13.19 5.19 12.85
CA ASN A 127 13.31 4.50 14.12
C ASN A 127 14.69 3.84 14.20
N LYS A 128 15.63 4.48 14.89
CA LYS A 128 17.01 4.02 15.01
C LYS A 128 17.14 2.74 15.85
N GLU A 129 16.25 2.55 16.81
CA GLU A 129 16.28 1.40 17.72
C GLU A 129 15.83 0.15 16.98
N ARG A 130 14.83 0.30 16.11
CA ARG A 130 14.28 -0.78 15.28
C ARG A 130 14.96 -0.93 13.91
N GLY A 131 15.79 0.03 13.50
CA GLY A 131 16.56 -0.04 12.26
C GLY A 131 15.71 0.23 11.00
N TRP A 132 14.77 1.17 11.08
CA TRP A 132 13.88 1.50 9.95
C TRP A 132 13.93 2.98 9.58
N LEU A 133 13.96 3.24 8.27
CA LEU A 133 13.47 4.49 7.67
C LEU A 133 12.17 4.15 6.94
N ILE A 134 11.08 4.81 7.29
CA ILE A 134 9.78 4.60 6.67
C ILE A 134 9.34 5.90 6.01
N VAL A 135 8.92 5.81 4.75
CA VAL A 135 8.41 6.93 3.97
C VAL A 135 6.95 6.70 3.63
N GLU A 136 6.08 7.66 3.97
CA GLU A 136 4.69 7.66 3.53
C GLU A 136 4.62 7.96 2.02
N ALA A 137 4.52 6.90 1.24
CA ALA A 137 4.52 6.96 -0.21
C ALA A 137 3.65 5.86 -0.81
N THR A 138 3.00 6.15 -1.92
CA THR A 138 2.15 5.16 -2.62
C THR A 138 2.96 4.21 -3.54
N SER A 139 4.26 4.48 -3.73
CA SER A 139 5.16 3.69 -4.55
C SER A 139 6.61 3.96 -4.20
N ALA A 140 7.48 2.98 -4.47
CA ALA A 140 8.93 3.11 -4.32
C ALA A 140 9.50 4.32 -5.06
N LYS A 141 8.99 4.63 -6.27
CA LYS A 141 9.42 5.83 -7.02
C LYS A 141 9.18 7.13 -6.24
N ARG A 142 8.03 7.26 -5.58
CA ARG A 142 7.72 8.46 -4.79
C ARG A 142 8.57 8.55 -3.52
N ALA A 143 8.90 7.40 -2.92
CA ALA A 143 9.82 7.37 -1.79
C ALA A 143 11.26 7.67 -2.21
N GLU A 144 11.68 7.24 -3.40
CA GLU A 144 13.01 7.55 -3.96
C GLU A 144 13.24 9.05 -4.13
N ASP A 145 12.21 9.83 -4.49
CA ASP A 145 12.32 11.30 -4.53
C ASP A 145 12.73 11.88 -3.15
N VAL A 146 12.22 11.30 -2.05
CA VAL A 146 12.58 11.70 -0.69
C VAL A 146 14.01 11.25 -0.37
N LEU A 147 14.36 10.01 -0.71
CA LEU A 147 15.71 9.48 -0.50
C LEU A 147 16.76 10.24 -1.29
N GLU A 148 16.46 10.70 -2.50
CA GLU A 148 17.37 11.50 -3.32
C GLU A 148 17.72 12.81 -2.62
N ASP A 149 16.73 13.52 -2.10
CA ASP A 149 16.99 14.74 -1.31
C ASP A 149 17.65 14.43 0.03
N MET A 150 17.35 13.30 0.67
CA MET A 150 18.06 12.86 1.87
C MET A 150 19.54 12.58 1.57
N ARG A 151 19.89 11.92 0.46
CA ARG A 151 21.29 11.66 0.07
C ARG A 151 22.05 12.94 -0.25
N ARG A 152 21.37 13.97 -0.74
CA ARG A 152 21.96 15.29 -1.00
C ARG A 152 22.11 16.12 0.28
N ALA A 153 21.27 15.88 1.28
CA ALA A 153 21.35 16.52 2.60
C ALA A 153 22.35 15.83 3.55
N ILE A 154 22.35 14.49 3.55
CA ILE A 154 23.06 13.64 4.49
C ILE A 154 24.19 12.93 3.75
N ASP A 155 25.43 13.24 4.13
CA ASP A 155 26.64 12.83 3.39
C ASP A 155 26.80 11.31 3.22
N THR A 156 26.23 10.51 4.14
CA THR A 156 26.22 9.04 4.02
C THR A 156 24.90 8.47 4.52
N LEU A 157 24.00 8.17 3.59
CA LEU A 157 22.69 7.54 3.84
C LEU A 157 22.75 6.03 3.45
N PRO A 158 22.89 5.10 4.41
CA PRO A 158 23.08 3.68 4.14
C PRO A 158 21.74 2.95 3.97
N VAL A 159 20.87 3.46 3.10
CA VAL A 159 19.57 2.84 2.79
C VAL A 159 19.68 1.90 1.60
N ALA A 160 19.01 0.76 1.68
CA ALA A 160 18.86 -0.20 0.59
C ALA A 160 17.37 -0.55 0.44
N GLN A 161 16.98 -1.09 -0.71
CA GLN A 161 15.63 -1.64 -0.86
C GLN A 161 15.42 -2.79 0.14
N LEU A 162 14.18 -2.90 0.64
CA LEU A 162 13.82 -3.97 1.54
C LEU A 162 13.73 -5.30 0.78
N HIS A 163 14.62 -6.22 1.13
CA HIS A 163 14.60 -7.60 0.66
C HIS A 163 14.57 -8.55 1.85
N THR A 164 13.90 -9.68 1.67
CA THR A 164 13.73 -10.74 2.66
C THR A 164 14.28 -12.07 2.15
N GLU A 165 14.64 -12.97 3.06
CA GLU A 165 15.16 -14.29 2.71
C GLU A 165 14.16 -15.12 1.89
N VAL A 166 12.86 -14.98 2.17
CA VAL A 166 11.78 -15.56 1.38
C VAL A 166 11.21 -14.50 0.43
N ASN A 167 11.14 -14.83 -0.86
CA ASN A 167 10.47 -13.98 -1.85
C ASN A 167 8.99 -13.76 -1.46
N PRO A 168 8.51 -12.51 -1.37
CA PRO A 168 7.15 -12.21 -0.92
C PRO A 168 6.05 -12.82 -1.78
N ALA A 169 6.21 -12.86 -3.12
CA ALA A 169 5.24 -13.49 -4.01
C ALA A 169 5.11 -14.99 -3.73
N ARG A 170 6.23 -15.66 -3.47
CA ARG A 170 6.23 -17.09 -3.10
C ARG A 170 5.56 -17.32 -1.75
N ALA A 171 5.79 -16.44 -0.77
CA ALA A 171 5.14 -16.54 0.53
C ALA A 171 3.62 -16.34 0.42
N MET A 172 3.18 -15.31 -0.30
CA MET A 172 1.76 -15.05 -0.58
C MET A 172 1.09 -16.21 -1.31
N LEU A 173 1.78 -16.81 -2.29
CA LEU A 173 1.29 -17.98 -3.02
C LEU A 173 1.03 -19.15 -2.06
N ARG A 174 1.99 -19.44 -1.17
CA ARG A 174 1.86 -20.49 -0.17
C ARG A 174 0.67 -20.22 0.77
N TRP A 175 0.55 -19.02 1.31
CA TRP A 175 -0.55 -18.68 2.22
C TRP A 175 -1.92 -18.84 1.58
N LEU A 176 -2.06 -18.46 0.30
CA LEU A 176 -3.31 -18.64 -0.44
C LEU A 176 -3.58 -20.10 -0.80
N ALA A 177 -2.57 -20.85 -1.24
CA ALA A 177 -2.71 -22.25 -1.62
C ALA A 177 -3.04 -23.15 -0.42
N ASP A 178 -2.33 -22.95 0.69
CA ASP A 178 -2.54 -23.70 1.93
C ASP A 178 -3.76 -23.21 2.72
N GLN A 179 -4.35 -22.08 2.30
CA GLN A 179 -5.42 -21.36 3.02
C GLN A 179 -5.05 -21.04 4.47
N GLU A 180 -3.75 -20.84 4.71
CA GLU A 180 -3.17 -20.63 6.03
C GLU A 180 -2.37 -19.33 6.05
N ALA A 181 -2.87 -18.37 6.83
CA ALA A 181 -2.18 -17.10 7.05
C ALA A 181 -0.93 -17.29 7.93
N PRO A 182 0.09 -16.44 7.79
CA PRO A 182 1.27 -16.47 8.65
C PRO A 182 0.94 -16.12 10.11
N GLU A 183 1.86 -16.42 11.03
CA GLU A 183 1.61 -16.20 12.46
C GLU A 183 1.32 -14.71 12.73
N ARG A 184 0.28 -14.42 13.53
CA ARG A 184 -0.23 -13.06 13.84
C ARG A 184 -0.96 -12.34 12.70
N PHE A 185 -1.16 -12.99 11.55
CA PHE A 185 -1.91 -12.42 10.44
C PHE A 185 -3.17 -13.23 10.11
N SER A 186 -4.13 -12.57 9.48
CA SER A 186 -5.24 -13.21 8.76
C SER A 186 -5.24 -12.72 7.32
N ILE A 187 -5.57 -13.60 6.36
CA ILE A 187 -5.80 -13.22 4.97
C ILE A 187 -7.13 -12.45 4.87
N ASP A 188 -7.09 -11.30 4.20
CA ASP A 188 -8.25 -10.44 3.98
C ASP A 188 -8.89 -10.71 2.60
N SER A 189 -9.60 -9.73 2.02
CA SER A 189 -10.45 -9.92 0.85
C SER A 189 -9.93 -9.36 -0.47
N ASP A 190 -8.70 -8.84 -0.50
CA ASP A 190 -8.10 -8.20 -1.67
C ASP A 190 -6.87 -8.99 -2.15
N CYS A 191 -6.80 -9.31 -3.44
CA CYS A 191 -5.69 -10.04 -4.03
C CYS A 191 -5.53 -9.66 -5.51
N GLU A 192 -4.28 -9.59 -5.99
CA GLU A 192 -3.97 -9.49 -7.41
C GLU A 192 -3.10 -10.67 -7.81
N LEU A 193 -3.52 -11.38 -8.86
CA LEU A 193 -2.82 -12.51 -9.44
C LEU A 193 -2.42 -12.19 -10.88
N VAL A 194 -1.16 -12.37 -11.21
CA VAL A 194 -0.62 -12.09 -12.55
C VAL A 194 -0.11 -13.39 -13.18
N SER A 195 -0.38 -13.56 -14.47
CA SER A 195 0.15 -14.68 -15.24
C SER A 195 1.67 -14.64 -15.27
N VAL A 196 2.31 -15.80 -15.11
CA VAL A 196 3.76 -15.93 -15.32
C VAL A 196 4.09 -16.18 -16.80
N ALA A 197 3.09 -16.47 -17.63
CA ALA A 197 3.23 -16.63 -19.07
C ALA A 197 3.26 -15.27 -19.81
N GLU A 198 3.63 -15.30 -21.09
CA GLU A 198 3.80 -14.10 -21.94
C GLU A 198 2.52 -13.26 -22.14
N ASP A 199 1.36 -13.73 -21.70
CA ASP A 199 0.08 -13.03 -21.86
C ASP A 199 -0.17 -11.94 -20.82
N GLU A 200 0.68 -11.81 -19.78
CA GLU A 200 0.61 -10.82 -18.69
C GLU A 200 -0.79 -10.65 -18.07
N GLY A 201 -1.67 -11.65 -18.19
CA GLY A 201 -3.05 -11.54 -17.77
C GLY A 201 -3.11 -11.19 -16.28
N VAL A 202 -3.99 -10.27 -15.88
CA VAL A 202 -4.16 -9.85 -14.49
C VAL A 202 -5.58 -10.16 -14.03
N VAL A 203 -5.70 -10.85 -12.88
CA VAL A 203 -6.97 -11.06 -12.18
C VAL A 203 -6.91 -10.30 -10.85
N ARG A 204 -7.94 -9.50 -10.57
CA ARG A 204 -8.06 -8.73 -9.34
C ARG A 204 -9.31 -9.14 -8.58
N TYR A 205 -9.10 -9.53 -7.34
CA TYR A 205 -10.14 -9.76 -6.36
C TYR A 205 -10.16 -8.58 -5.39
N SER A 206 -11.33 -8.00 -5.16
CA SER A 206 -11.52 -6.95 -4.16
C SER A 206 -12.82 -7.21 -3.43
N ASN A 207 -12.77 -7.17 -2.10
CA ASN A 207 -13.87 -7.60 -1.24
C ASN A 207 -14.41 -9.00 -1.59
N TRP A 208 -13.50 -9.93 -1.90
CA TRP A 208 -13.82 -11.31 -2.29
C TRP A 208 -13.43 -12.32 -1.21
N ASP A 209 -14.06 -13.49 -1.20
CA ASP A 209 -13.60 -14.62 -0.38
C ASP A 209 -12.44 -15.34 -1.07
N LEU A 210 -11.23 -15.19 -0.53
CA LEU A 210 -10.02 -15.76 -1.12
C LEU A 210 -9.83 -17.26 -0.84
N SER A 211 -10.71 -17.88 -0.04
CA SER A 211 -10.69 -19.33 0.22
C SER A 211 -11.45 -20.16 -0.82
N GLY A 212 -12.17 -19.50 -1.75
CA GLY A 212 -13.00 -20.15 -2.76
C GLY A 212 -12.20 -20.88 -3.85
N GLU A 213 -12.88 -21.81 -4.52
CA GLU A 213 -12.33 -22.63 -5.62
C GLU A 213 -11.80 -21.78 -6.79
N ASP A 214 -12.42 -20.62 -7.05
CA ASP A 214 -11.98 -19.70 -8.11
C ASP A 214 -10.53 -19.25 -7.94
N VAL A 215 -10.16 -18.87 -6.72
CA VAL A 215 -8.80 -18.40 -6.41
C VAL A 215 -7.84 -19.58 -6.51
N GLN A 216 -8.19 -20.73 -5.96
CA GLN A 216 -7.39 -21.96 -6.09
C GLN A 216 -7.16 -22.35 -7.55
N TYR A 217 -8.19 -22.25 -8.39
CA TYR A 217 -8.06 -22.49 -9.83
C TYR A 217 -7.04 -21.53 -10.46
N GLN A 218 -7.09 -20.22 -10.15
CA GLN A 218 -6.11 -19.27 -10.67
C GLN A 218 -4.67 -19.61 -10.27
N LEU A 219 -4.45 -20.13 -9.06
CA LEU A 219 -3.13 -20.55 -8.59
C LEU A 219 -2.65 -21.81 -9.33
N THR A 220 -3.54 -22.79 -9.56
CA THR A 220 -3.19 -24.06 -10.24
C THR A 220 -2.81 -23.85 -11.71
N ILE A 221 -3.40 -22.86 -12.39
CA ILE A 221 -2.99 -22.47 -13.76
C ILE A 221 -1.72 -21.61 -13.79
N GLY A 222 -1.02 -21.46 -12.65
CA GLY A 222 0.30 -20.84 -12.57
C GLY A 222 0.31 -19.33 -12.43
N ARG A 223 -0.78 -18.69 -11.99
CA ARG A 223 -0.76 -17.25 -11.65
C ARG A 223 -0.10 -17.02 -10.31
N SER A 224 0.72 -15.97 -10.23
CA SER A 224 1.46 -15.60 -9.05
C SER A 224 0.86 -14.36 -8.39
N PRO A 225 0.74 -14.32 -7.05
CA PRO A 225 0.23 -13.14 -6.35
C PRO A 225 1.25 -11.99 -6.36
N THR A 226 0.77 -10.82 -6.76
CA THR A 226 1.52 -9.55 -6.72
C THR A 226 1.06 -8.65 -5.58
N LEU A 227 -0.12 -8.92 -5.01
CA LEU A 227 -0.76 -8.16 -3.96
C LEU A 227 -1.62 -9.08 -3.09
N LEU A 228 -1.55 -8.91 -1.77
CA LEU A 228 -2.43 -9.61 -0.82
C LEU A 228 -2.87 -8.68 0.31
N GLY A 229 -4.17 -8.68 0.61
CA GLY A 229 -4.74 -8.06 1.80
C GLY A 229 -4.48 -8.92 3.03
N LEU A 230 -3.95 -8.31 4.08
CA LEU A 230 -3.65 -8.94 5.36
C LEU A 230 -4.16 -8.07 6.51
N THR A 231 -4.52 -8.70 7.61
CA THR A 231 -4.76 -8.02 8.88
C THR A 231 -3.81 -8.55 9.95
N PHE A 232 -3.07 -7.66 10.61
CA PHE A 232 -2.14 -7.98 11.71
C PHE A 232 -2.84 -7.83 13.06
N ASN A 233 -2.88 -8.92 13.84
CA ASN A 233 -3.43 -8.97 15.21
C ASN A 233 -4.81 -8.31 15.40
N ASP A 234 -5.69 -8.37 14.39
CA ASP A 234 -6.98 -7.64 14.35
C ASP A 234 -6.85 -6.10 14.53
N ARG A 235 -5.64 -5.53 14.41
CA ARG A 235 -5.34 -4.13 14.69
C ARG A 235 -5.01 -3.31 13.45
N VAL A 236 -4.32 -3.90 12.49
CA VAL A 236 -3.85 -3.19 11.29
C VAL A 236 -4.23 -3.99 10.06
N SER A 237 -5.20 -3.49 9.28
CA SER A 237 -5.49 -4.01 7.93
C SER A 237 -4.68 -3.24 6.91
N PHE A 238 -4.07 -3.95 5.97
CA PHE A 238 -3.28 -3.35 4.89
C PHE A 238 -3.17 -4.30 3.71
N ILE A 239 -2.68 -3.76 2.60
CA ILE A 239 -2.35 -4.51 1.40
C ILE A 239 -0.84 -4.55 1.26
N VAL A 240 -0.25 -5.75 1.25
CA VAL A 240 1.18 -5.94 0.94
C VAL A 240 1.35 -6.22 -0.55
N THR A 241 2.35 -5.61 -1.16
CA THR A 241 2.77 -5.94 -2.54
C THR A 241 3.94 -6.93 -2.52
N ASN A 242 4.22 -7.57 -3.66
CA ASN A 242 5.41 -8.41 -3.83
C ASN A 242 6.76 -7.66 -3.68
N ARG A 243 6.72 -6.33 -3.60
CA ARG A 243 7.87 -5.44 -3.33
C ARG A 243 7.89 -4.93 -1.88
N LEU A 244 7.06 -5.50 -1.01
CA LEU A 244 6.95 -5.13 0.40
C LEU A 244 6.55 -3.66 0.64
N GLU A 245 5.82 -3.07 -0.31
CA GLU A 245 5.09 -1.83 -0.07
C GLU A 245 3.81 -2.16 0.71
N LEU A 246 3.51 -1.43 1.78
CA LEU A 246 2.23 -1.55 2.48
C LEU A 246 1.29 -0.44 2.01
N LYS A 247 0.11 -0.81 1.52
CA LYS A 247 -0.88 0.09 0.94
C LYS A 247 -2.20 0.01 1.69
N ARG A 248 -3.02 1.05 1.58
CA ARG A 248 -4.36 1.11 2.19
C ARG A 248 -4.35 0.70 3.68
N ILE A 249 -3.37 1.20 4.43
CA ILE A 249 -3.24 0.92 5.87
C ILE A 249 -4.43 1.51 6.61
N LEU A 250 -5.08 0.68 7.43
CA LEU A 250 -6.22 1.01 8.28
C LEU A 250 -5.96 0.45 9.68
N LEU A 251 -6.06 1.31 10.69
CA LEU A 251 -5.94 0.93 12.10
C LEU A 251 -7.37 0.65 12.61
N LEU A 252 -7.66 -0.63 12.89
CA LEU A 252 -9.01 -1.15 13.11
C LEU A 252 -9.56 -0.87 14.52
N ASP A 253 -8.69 -0.93 15.53
CA ASP A 253 -9.06 -0.76 16.95
C ASP A 253 -8.11 0.22 17.64
N ILE A 254 -8.06 1.47 17.15
CA ILE A 254 -7.65 2.56 18.02
C ILE A 254 -8.87 2.93 18.84
N VAL A 255 -8.98 2.36 20.05
CA VAL A 255 -9.64 3.10 21.11
C VAL A 255 -8.90 4.42 21.17
N THR A 256 -9.57 5.49 20.78
CA THR A 256 -9.15 6.86 21.08
C THR A 256 -9.28 7.08 22.59
N ALA A 257 -8.58 6.25 23.38
CA ALA A 257 -8.55 6.31 24.82
C ALA A 257 -7.81 7.59 25.19
N GLY A 258 -8.57 8.64 25.46
CA GLY A 258 -8.05 9.95 25.86
C GLY A 258 -8.36 11.10 24.90
N GLN A 259 -9.32 10.97 23.97
CA GLN A 259 -9.73 12.11 23.13
C GLN A 259 -10.35 13.30 23.90
N ASP A 260 -10.60 13.16 25.19
CA ASP A 260 -11.20 14.20 26.04
C ASP A 260 -10.19 15.00 26.90
N GLU A 261 -8.87 14.75 26.82
CA GLU A 261 -7.89 15.45 27.69
C GLU A 261 -6.69 16.12 26.98
N ALA A 262 -6.59 16.05 25.64
CA ALA A 262 -5.58 16.81 24.89
C ALA A 262 -6.20 18.06 24.25
N ASP A 263 -6.34 19.15 25.04
CA ASP A 263 -6.68 20.49 24.52
C ASP A 263 -5.60 21.05 23.57
N ASP A 264 -4.41 20.42 23.54
CA ASP A 264 -3.29 20.80 22.68
C ASP A 264 -3.23 19.92 21.42
N ALA A 265 -3.40 20.55 20.26
CA ALA A 265 -3.30 19.92 18.94
C ALA A 265 -1.95 19.24 18.71
N ILE A 266 -0.88 19.72 19.36
CA ILE A 266 0.47 19.13 19.29
C ILE A 266 0.49 17.79 20.01
N ALA A 267 0.05 17.76 21.26
CA ALA A 267 0.00 16.54 22.07
C ALA A 267 -0.87 15.46 21.41
N LYS A 268 -1.99 15.86 20.80
CA LYS A 268 -2.85 14.96 20.04
C LYS A 268 -2.12 14.35 18.83
N PHE A 269 -1.43 15.17 18.05
CA PHE A 269 -0.66 14.70 16.90
C PHE A 269 0.43 13.72 17.31
N ASP A 270 1.19 14.05 18.37
CA ASP A 270 2.27 13.19 18.88
C ASP A 270 1.74 11.84 19.37
N ALA A 271 0.61 11.82 20.06
CA ALA A 271 -0.06 10.60 20.50
C ALA A 271 -0.56 9.75 19.32
N ASP A 272 -1.28 10.37 18.38
CA ASP A 272 -1.80 9.70 17.17
C ASP A 272 -0.66 9.12 16.32
N PHE A 273 0.42 9.89 16.13
CA PHE A 273 1.60 9.44 15.40
C PHE A 273 2.32 8.31 16.13
N THR A 274 2.53 8.42 17.44
CA THR A 274 3.20 7.38 18.25
C THR A 274 2.50 6.05 18.13
N LEU A 275 1.16 6.06 18.25
CA LEU A 275 0.35 4.86 18.15
C LEU A 275 0.38 4.27 16.74
N ALA A 276 0.12 5.10 15.72
CA ALA A 276 0.11 4.65 14.34
C ALA A 276 1.47 4.08 13.89
N ALA A 277 2.56 4.79 14.20
CA ALA A 277 3.90 4.35 13.83
C ALA A 277 4.29 3.04 14.54
N ALA A 278 3.92 2.86 15.81
CA ALA A 278 4.21 1.64 16.55
C ALA A 278 3.48 0.41 15.96
N GLU A 279 2.20 0.54 15.63
CA GLU A 279 1.40 -0.54 15.03
C GLU A 279 1.89 -0.87 13.60
N ILE A 280 2.23 0.13 12.80
CA ILE A 280 2.80 -0.06 11.45
C ILE A 280 4.16 -0.74 11.51
N GLU A 281 5.06 -0.29 12.39
CA GLU A 281 6.37 -0.92 12.58
C GLU A 281 6.25 -2.35 13.08
N GLY A 282 5.33 -2.62 14.01
CA GLY A 282 5.04 -3.96 14.50
C GLY A 282 4.54 -4.90 13.41
N ALA A 283 3.60 -4.44 12.58
CA ALA A 283 3.10 -5.22 11.43
C ALA A 283 4.21 -5.48 10.40
N LEU A 284 5.04 -4.49 10.09
CA LEU A 284 6.16 -4.61 9.17
C LEU A 284 7.20 -5.61 9.68
N GLU A 285 7.62 -5.51 10.93
CA GLU A 285 8.61 -6.42 11.52
C GLU A 285 8.09 -7.86 11.60
N ALA A 286 6.84 -8.05 11.99
CA ALA A 286 6.21 -9.37 12.00
C ALA A 286 6.20 -9.96 10.58
N LEU A 287 5.79 -9.19 9.57
CA LEU A 287 5.77 -9.63 8.18
C LEU A 287 7.17 -10.00 7.69
N VAL A 288 8.17 -9.17 7.97
CA VAL A 288 9.58 -9.45 7.62
C VAL A 288 10.07 -10.73 8.33
N GLY A 289 9.68 -10.94 9.58
CA GLY A 289 9.97 -12.16 10.33
C GLY A 289 9.39 -13.42 9.68
N GLU A 290 8.12 -13.37 9.26
CA GLU A 290 7.43 -14.46 8.54
C GLU A 290 8.07 -14.75 7.17
N LEU A 291 8.73 -13.75 6.59
CA LEU A 291 9.50 -13.87 5.35
C LEU A 291 10.97 -14.28 5.58
N GLY A 292 11.31 -14.77 6.77
CA GLY A 292 12.64 -15.28 7.11
C GLY A 292 13.66 -14.20 7.49
N GLY A 293 13.22 -12.96 7.71
CA GLY A 293 14.08 -11.83 8.06
C GLY A 293 14.66 -11.11 6.84
N LEU A 294 15.48 -10.09 7.11
CA LEU A 294 16.17 -9.31 6.07
C LEU A 294 17.16 -10.18 5.30
N ALA A 295 17.14 -10.10 3.98
CA ALA A 295 18.07 -10.81 3.12
C ALA A 295 19.51 -10.37 3.37
N ARG A 296 20.45 -11.33 3.38
CA ARG A 296 21.89 -11.01 3.41
C ARG A 296 22.32 -10.31 2.11
N LYS A 297 23.24 -9.37 2.22
CA LYS A 297 23.78 -8.54 1.12
C LYS A 297 24.40 -9.33 -0.05
N ASP A 298 24.70 -10.61 0.16
CA ASP A 298 25.32 -11.52 -0.82
C ASP A 298 24.33 -12.54 -1.41
N ALA A 299 23.04 -12.44 -1.07
CA ALA A 299 22.01 -13.24 -1.72
C ALA A 299 21.80 -12.72 -3.15
N PRO A 300 21.74 -13.58 -4.17
CA PRO A 300 21.50 -13.14 -5.54
C PRO A 300 20.21 -12.31 -5.57
N ASP A 301 20.28 -11.16 -6.24
CA ASP A 301 19.18 -10.21 -6.40
C ASP A 301 17.95 -10.95 -6.96
N LEU A 302 17.00 -11.31 -6.10
CA LEU A 302 15.83 -12.13 -6.45
C LEU A 302 14.79 -11.34 -7.27
N VAL A 303 15.13 -10.12 -7.68
CA VAL A 303 14.21 -9.19 -8.36
C VAL A 303 14.08 -9.49 -9.86
N ASP A 304 14.93 -10.34 -10.47
CA ASP A 304 14.90 -10.48 -11.93
C ASP A 304 15.15 -11.90 -12.47
N GLN A 305 14.74 -12.92 -11.72
CA GLN A 305 14.62 -14.27 -12.28
C GLN A 305 13.15 -14.66 -12.32
N ALA A 306 12.64 -14.77 -13.54
CA ALA A 306 11.41 -15.49 -13.85
C ALA A 306 11.30 -16.73 -12.96
N ASN A 307 10.20 -16.76 -12.20
CA ASN A 307 9.83 -17.70 -11.17
C ASN A 307 10.27 -19.17 -11.46
N PRO A 308 11.40 -19.67 -10.92
CA PRO A 308 11.85 -21.04 -11.18
C PRO A 308 11.06 -22.07 -10.36
N ALA A 309 10.08 -21.65 -9.55
CA ALA A 309 9.22 -22.54 -8.77
C ALA A 309 8.17 -23.29 -9.62
N ILE A 310 8.08 -23.03 -10.93
CA ILE A 310 7.14 -23.68 -11.85
C ILE A 310 7.57 -25.11 -12.21
N ASP A 311 8.88 -25.40 -12.25
CA ASP A 311 9.36 -26.72 -12.71
C ASP A 311 9.01 -27.88 -11.76
N ASN A 312 8.79 -27.60 -10.47
CA ASN A 312 8.52 -28.67 -9.49
C ASN A 312 7.04 -28.93 -9.21
N VAL A 313 6.12 -28.02 -9.55
CA VAL A 313 4.68 -28.25 -9.37
C VAL A 313 4.09 -29.02 -10.56
N LEU A 314 4.68 -28.90 -11.75
CA LEU A 314 4.30 -29.66 -12.95
C LEU A 314 4.70 -31.15 -12.91
N ALA A 315 5.57 -31.57 -11.98
CA ALA A 315 6.08 -32.94 -11.89
C ALA A 315 5.16 -33.92 -11.12
N ALA A 316 4.10 -33.45 -10.47
CA ALA A 316 3.22 -34.29 -9.66
C ALA A 316 1.74 -34.01 -9.95
N GLY A 317 1.19 -34.69 -10.97
CA GLY A 317 -0.27 -34.88 -11.06
C GLY A 317 -0.86 -34.68 -12.45
N THR A 318 -0.59 -35.61 -13.37
CA THR A 318 -1.34 -35.75 -14.62
C THR A 318 -2.81 -36.07 -14.30
N VAL A 319 -3.72 -35.14 -14.53
CA VAL A 319 -5.16 -35.42 -14.64
C VAL A 319 -5.59 -35.09 -16.06
N THR A 320 -5.84 -36.14 -16.83
CA THR A 320 -6.42 -36.09 -18.17
C THR A 320 -7.90 -35.69 -18.08
N PHE A 321 -8.29 -34.59 -18.75
CA PHE A 321 -9.68 -34.22 -18.97
C PHE A 321 -10.15 -34.67 -20.36
N THR A 322 -11.24 -35.42 -20.40
CA THR A 322 -12.12 -35.57 -21.57
C THR A 322 -13.30 -34.61 -21.42
N GLY A 323 -13.67 -33.91 -22.50
CA GLY A 323 -14.81 -32.97 -22.56
C GLY A 323 -16.17 -33.58 -22.19
N VAL A 324 -17.30 -32.87 -22.18
CA VAL A 324 -17.75 -31.73 -22.99
C VAL A 324 -19.01 -31.13 -22.34
N ASP A 325 -19.42 -29.97 -22.85
CA ASP A 325 -20.77 -29.37 -22.84
C ASP A 325 -21.16 -28.44 -21.66
N GLY A 326 -21.51 -27.21 -22.06
CA GLY A 326 -21.98 -26.16 -21.18
C GLY A 326 -23.49 -26.17 -21.00
N GLU A 327 -23.91 -25.74 -19.80
CA GLU A 327 -25.24 -25.20 -19.55
C GLU A 327 -25.11 -24.04 -18.55
N ALA A 328 -25.84 -22.96 -18.84
CA ALA A 328 -25.97 -21.80 -17.99
C ALA A 328 -27.00 -22.08 -16.87
N LEU A 329 -26.58 -21.96 -15.61
CA LEU A 329 -27.43 -21.94 -14.40
C LEU A 329 -26.65 -21.10 -13.38
N GLY A 330 -27.16 -20.13 -12.62
CA GLY A 330 -28.50 -19.74 -12.21
C GLY A 330 -28.25 -19.09 -10.83
N ILE A 331 -28.66 -17.84 -10.62
CA ILE A 331 -28.42 -17.10 -9.37
C ILE A 331 -29.15 -17.83 -8.23
N GLY A 332 -28.39 -18.61 -7.46
CA GLY A 332 -28.83 -19.36 -6.29
C GLY A 332 -28.19 -18.76 -5.03
N ASN A 333 -29.01 -18.58 -4.01
CA ASN A 333 -28.69 -17.96 -2.74
C ASN A 333 -27.81 -18.92 -1.89
N ASP A 334 -26.56 -19.13 -2.29
CA ASP A 334 -25.64 -19.98 -1.54
C ASP A 334 -25.21 -19.26 -0.25
N LEU A 335 -25.71 -19.77 0.87
CA LEU A 335 -25.25 -19.44 2.22
C LEU A 335 -23.72 -19.64 2.28
N ASP A 336 -22.99 -18.71 2.91
CA ASP A 336 -21.54 -18.88 3.12
C ASP A 336 -21.28 -20.23 3.79
N PRO A 337 -20.30 -21.04 3.35
CA PRO A 337 -20.04 -22.37 3.92
C PRO A 337 -19.84 -22.36 5.44
N LEU A 338 -19.35 -21.24 6.00
CA LEU A 338 -19.13 -21.05 7.43
C LEU A 338 -20.33 -20.45 8.17
N TYR A 339 -21.44 -20.19 7.49
CA TYR A 339 -22.64 -19.57 8.07
C TYR A 339 -23.19 -20.37 9.25
N HIS A 340 -23.28 -21.69 9.13
CA HIS A 340 -23.77 -22.54 10.22
C HIS A 340 -22.82 -22.59 11.42
N ASP A 341 -21.51 -22.51 11.19
CA ASP A 341 -20.52 -22.47 12.26
C ASP A 341 -20.51 -21.10 12.94
N ALA A 342 -20.60 -20.02 12.17
CA ALA A 342 -20.72 -18.66 12.67
C ALA A 342 -21.99 -18.48 13.51
N LYS A 343 -23.12 -19.01 13.04
CA LYS A 343 -24.39 -18.99 13.76
C LYS A 343 -24.26 -19.71 15.10
N ARG A 344 -23.59 -20.86 15.14
CA ARG A 344 -23.34 -21.61 16.37
C ARG A 344 -22.53 -20.80 17.37
N VAL A 345 -21.42 -20.20 16.92
CA VAL A 345 -20.57 -19.34 17.77
C VAL A 345 -21.35 -18.17 18.35
N VAL A 346 -22.17 -17.50 17.53
CA VAL A 346 -22.98 -16.35 17.95
C VAL A 346 -24.06 -16.75 18.96
N LEU A 347 -24.71 -17.90 18.76
CA LEU A 347 -25.72 -18.43 19.69
C LEU A 347 -25.11 -18.90 21.02
N GLU A 348 -23.97 -19.60 20.98
CA GLU A 348 -23.28 -20.10 22.18
C GLU A 348 -22.76 -18.96 23.07
N GLN A 349 -22.22 -17.90 22.46
CA GLN A 349 -21.63 -16.77 23.18
C GLN A 349 -22.64 -15.63 23.45
N GLY A 350 -23.84 -15.70 22.86
CA GLY A 350 -24.91 -14.70 22.99
C GLY A 350 -24.52 -13.29 22.50
N ARG A 351 -23.46 -13.18 21.69
CA ARG A 351 -22.84 -11.90 21.30
C ARG A 351 -22.51 -11.87 19.80
N PRO A 352 -23.38 -11.28 18.96
CA PRO A 352 -23.14 -11.16 17.53
C PRO A 352 -22.16 -10.01 17.25
N SER A 353 -20.86 -10.29 17.32
CA SER A 353 -19.81 -9.33 16.96
C SER A 353 -18.92 -9.87 15.87
N ILE A 354 -18.54 -9.00 14.93
CA ILE A 354 -17.69 -9.33 13.78
C ILE A 354 -16.37 -9.92 14.28
N SER A 355 -15.74 -9.28 15.26
CA SER A 355 -14.51 -9.74 15.91
C SER A 355 -14.62 -11.12 16.57
N LEU A 356 -15.78 -11.48 17.15
CA LEU A 356 -15.98 -12.80 17.75
C LEU A 356 -15.98 -13.89 16.67
N VAL A 357 -16.70 -13.64 15.57
CA VAL A 357 -16.79 -14.56 14.43
C VAL A 357 -15.43 -14.69 13.74
N GLN A 358 -14.69 -13.60 13.55
CA GLN A 358 -13.32 -13.62 13.04
C GLN A 358 -12.41 -14.53 13.87
N ARG A 359 -12.42 -14.37 15.20
CA ARG A 359 -11.53 -15.13 16.10
C ARG A 359 -11.87 -16.61 16.18
N HIS A 360 -13.16 -16.95 16.22
CA HIS A 360 -13.58 -18.36 16.32
C HIS A 360 -13.40 -19.12 15.02
N LEU A 361 -13.61 -18.46 13.87
CA LEU A 361 -13.55 -19.11 12.56
C LEU A 361 -12.26 -18.84 11.79
N ARG A 362 -11.36 -18.00 12.33
CA ARG A 362 -10.11 -17.57 11.72
C ARG A 362 -10.30 -17.01 10.31
N ILE A 363 -11.29 -16.15 10.15
CA ILE A 363 -11.64 -15.51 8.87
C ILE A 363 -11.38 -13.99 8.91
N GLY A 364 -11.19 -13.38 7.74
CA GLY A 364 -11.03 -11.94 7.60
C GLY A 364 -12.27 -11.13 7.99
N TYR A 365 -12.06 -9.84 8.33
CA TYR A 365 -13.10 -8.94 8.84
C TYR A 365 -14.31 -8.84 7.92
N ASN A 366 -14.10 -8.63 6.62
CA ASN A 366 -15.20 -8.46 5.66
C ASN A 366 -16.04 -9.74 5.49
N ARG A 367 -15.45 -10.92 5.68
CA ARG A 367 -16.19 -12.19 5.66
C ARG A 367 -17.03 -12.36 6.92
N ALA A 368 -16.46 -12.10 8.09
CA ALA A 368 -17.20 -12.09 9.35
C ALA A 368 -18.32 -11.03 9.37
N ALA A 369 -18.10 -9.86 8.77
CA ALA A 369 -19.11 -8.82 8.62
C ALA A 369 -20.28 -9.31 7.76
N ARG A 370 -20.00 -9.89 6.59
CA ARG A 370 -21.02 -10.50 5.71
C ARG A 370 -21.81 -11.61 6.42
N LEU A 371 -21.16 -12.44 7.22
CA LEU A 371 -21.84 -13.48 8.01
C LEU A 371 -22.80 -12.89 9.05
N ILE A 372 -22.41 -11.82 9.72
CA ILE A 372 -23.27 -11.10 10.68
C ILE A 372 -24.42 -10.37 9.96
N GLU A 373 -24.17 -9.78 8.79
CA GLU A 373 -25.20 -9.15 7.95
C GLU A 373 -26.21 -10.18 7.41
N GLN A 374 -25.75 -11.36 7.02
CA GLN A 374 -26.63 -12.48 6.63
C GLN A 374 -27.47 -12.96 7.82
N MET A 375 -26.90 -13.05 9.03
CA MET A 375 -27.68 -13.37 10.23
C MET A 375 -28.68 -12.28 10.61
N GLU A 376 -28.39 -11.01 10.31
CA GLU A 376 -29.35 -9.91 10.45
C GLU A 376 -30.50 -10.06 9.44
N ALA A 377 -30.18 -10.33 8.17
CA ALA A 377 -31.17 -10.57 7.11
C ALA A 377 -32.08 -11.77 7.42
N ASP A 378 -31.53 -12.81 8.06
CA ASP A 378 -32.26 -14.01 8.47
C ASP A 378 -33.00 -13.84 9.81
N GLY A 379 -32.94 -12.64 10.43
CA GLY A 379 -33.64 -12.32 11.67
C GLY A 379 -33.06 -12.99 12.93
N LEU A 380 -31.83 -13.50 12.85
CA LEU A 380 -31.09 -14.07 13.98
C LEU A 380 -30.44 -13.01 14.86
N VAL A 381 -30.03 -11.91 14.24
CA VAL A 381 -29.28 -10.82 14.87
C VAL A 381 -30.02 -9.49 14.63
N SER A 382 -29.99 -8.59 15.60
CA SER A 382 -30.57 -7.26 15.45
C SER A 382 -29.76 -6.39 14.50
N ALA A 383 -30.42 -5.38 13.92
CA ALA A 383 -29.73 -4.26 13.34
C ALA A 383 -28.76 -3.63 14.34
N MET A 384 -27.68 -3.06 13.81
CA MET A 384 -26.67 -2.37 14.61
C MET A 384 -27.29 -1.15 15.31
N ARG A 385 -27.13 -1.09 16.63
CA ARG A 385 -27.61 0.05 17.44
C ARG A 385 -26.65 1.22 17.35
N ALA A 386 -27.10 2.39 17.80
CA ALA A 386 -26.31 3.63 17.80
C ALA A 386 -25.05 3.56 18.69
N ASP A 387 -24.99 2.62 19.63
CA ASP A 387 -23.82 2.32 20.47
C ASP A 387 -22.87 1.28 19.85
N GLY A 388 -23.14 0.85 18.61
CA GLY A 388 -22.36 -0.14 17.88
C GLY A 388 -22.61 -1.59 18.27
N THR A 389 -23.57 -1.87 19.14
CA THR A 389 -23.88 -3.24 19.59
C THR A 389 -24.99 -3.90 18.76
N ARG A 390 -24.99 -5.23 18.75
CA ARG A 390 -26.01 -6.09 18.13
C ARG A 390 -26.45 -7.14 19.15
N GLU A 391 -27.71 -7.57 19.11
CA GLU A 391 -28.25 -8.61 19.99
C GLU A 391 -28.76 -9.81 19.20
N VAL A 392 -28.78 -10.99 19.82
CA VAL A 392 -29.41 -12.19 19.26
C VAL A 392 -30.92 -12.09 19.45
N LEU A 393 -31.69 -12.20 18.37
CA LEU A 393 -33.16 -12.06 18.37
C LEU A 393 -33.90 -13.40 18.44
N ALA A 394 -33.26 -14.51 18.07
CA ALA A 394 -33.87 -15.85 18.07
C ALA A 394 -32.89 -16.89 18.64
N ALA A 395 -33.37 -17.68 19.61
CA ALA A 395 -32.70 -18.86 20.16
C ALA A 395 -33.23 -20.14 19.49
#